data_AF-A0A5A9G390-F1
#
_entry.id   AF-A0A5A9G390-F1
#
_cell.length_a   1.000
_cell.length_b   1.000
_cell.length_c   1.000
_cell.angle_alpha   90.00
_cell.angle_beta   90.00
_cell.angle_gamma   90.00
#
_symmetry.space_group_name_H-M   'P 1'
#
loop_
_entity.id
_entity.type
_entity.pdbx_description
1 polymer ?
#
loop_
_entity_poly.entity_id
_entity_poly.type
_entity_poly.pdbx_seq_one_letter_code
_entity_poly.pdbx_strand_id
1 'polypeptide(L)'
;MTRERILMAAKAYLEEHDIETLTLRRVADLSGVSPPTVYTHFPTMDDLVGAFFHWLKPRLGLDKPQPPLAELPSMPARLFPLYDEHGALLRSLMNRPFWDRQRHADRGRRHGAWIEELAPEFPGLSAEQLRRGALVIASFWTPTHWRWLMDTCRFTPEEARNVASWSIRAVITALQTDPSGLDGPMGAVAPVDSAPPATAEEQS
;
A
#
# COMPACT_ATOMS: atom_id res chain seq x y z
N MET A 1 -17.27 -19.50 5.21
CA MET A 1 -17.85 -19.05 6.50
C MET A 1 -16.80 -18.95 7.60
N THR A 2 -16.10 -20.02 7.99
CA THR A 2 -15.10 -19.96 9.10
C THR A 2 -13.94 -19.00 8.83
N ARG A 3 -13.34 -19.06 7.62
CA ARG A 3 -12.26 -18.16 7.22
C ARG A 3 -12.64 -16.68 7.29
N GLU A 4 -13.85 -16.34 6.84
CA GLU A 4 -14.36 -14.97 6.85
C GLU A 4 -14.67 -14.48 8.27
N ARG A 5 -15.24 -15.34 9.12
CA ARG A 5 -15.45 -15.03 10.54
C ARG A 5 -14.14 -14.69 11.25
N ILE A 6 -13.07 -15.43 10.97
CA ILE A 6 -11.73 -15.17 11.49
C ILE A 6 -11.23 -13.78 11.05
N LEU A 7 -11.36 -13.45 9.76
CA LEU A 7 -10.93 -12.15 9.24
C LEU A 7 -11.77 -10.99 9.78
N MET A 8 -13.08 -11.18 9.98
CA MET A 8 -13.95 -10.18 10.61
C MET A 8 -13.58 -9.92 12.07
N ALA A 9 -13.25 -10.97 12.83
CA ALA A 9 -12.75 -10.83 14.19
C ALA A 9 -11.40 -10.09 14.25
N ALA A 10 -10.49 -10.40 13.30
CA ALA A 10 -9.25 -9.65 13.16
C ALA A 10 -9.53 -8.17 12.83
N LYS A 11 -10.44 -7.85 11.90
CA LYS A 11 -10.84 -6.47 11.61
C LYS A 11 -11.30 -5.74 12.87
N ALA A 12 -12.26 -6.31 13.59
CA ALA A 12 -12.84 -5.67 14.78
C ALA A 12 -11.75 -5.35 15.82
N TYR A 13 -10.82 -6.27 16.05
CA TYR A 13 -9.68 -6.02 16.92
C TYR A 13 -8.77 -4.90 16.41
N LEU A 14 -8.44 -4.92 15.13
CA LEU A 14 -7.52 -3.98 14.49
C LEU A 14 -8.11 -2.58 14.32
N GLU A 15 -9.42 -2.38 14.48
CA GLU A 15 -10.01 -1.04 14.53
C GLU A 15 -9.63 -0.30 15.82
N GLU A 16 -9.24 -1.04 16.85
CA GLU A 16 -8.92 -0.50 18.18
C GLU A 16 -7.45 -0.72 18.57
N HIS A 17 -6.78 -1.69 17.96
CA HIS A 17 -5.47 -2.18 18.38
C HIS A 17 -4.49 -2.30 17.21
N ASP A 18 -3.20 -2.25 17.53
CA ASP A 18 -2.10 -2.43 16.60
C ASP A 18 -2.02 -3.88 16.08
N ILE A 19 -1.74 -4.04 14.78
CA ILE A 19 -1.53 -5.36 14.15
C ILE A 19 -0.40 -6.16 14.79
N GLU A 20 0.63 -5.51 15.32
CA GLU A 20 1.75 -6.17 16.01
C GLU A 20 1.31 -6.84 17.33
N THR A 21 0.14 -6.49 17.86
CA THR A 21 -0.43 -7.11 19.07
C THR A 21 -1.41 -8.24 18.77
N LEU A 22 -1.76 -8.46 17.50
CA LEU A 22 -2.66 -9.52 17.09
C LEU A 22 -1.93 -10.87 17.12
N THR A 23 -2.61 -11.92 17.60
CA THR A 23 -2.07 -13.29 17.59
C THR A 23 -3.13 -14.28 17.10
N LEU A 24 -2.73 -15.42 16.53
CA LEU A 24 -3.65 -16.47 16.09
C LEU A 24 -4.56 -16.96 17.22
N ARG A 25 -4.02 -17.07 18.45
CA ARG A 25 -4.80 -17.43 19.64
C ARG A 25 -5.85 -16.38 19.98
N ARG A 26 -5.47 -15.09 19.99
CA ARG A 26 -6.41 -14.00 20.25
C ARG A 26 -7.53 -13.97 19.22
N VAL A 27 -7.22 -14.22 17.95
CA VAL A 27 -8.21 -14.28 16.88
C VAL A 27 -9.13 -15.49 17.04
N ALA A 28 -8.61 -16.64 17.48
CA ALA A 28 -9.43 -17.81 17.81
C ALA A 28 -10.47 -17.47 18.89
N ASP A 29 -10.02 -16.84 19.98
CA ASP A 29 -10.87 -16.41 21.09
C ASP A 29 -11.96 -15.42 20.61
N LEU A 30 -11.56 -14.38 19.86
CA LEU A 30 -12.48 -13.35 19.35
C LEU A 30 -13.48 -13.87 18.31
N SER A 31 -13.10 -14.85 17.50
CA SER A 31 -13.96 -15.42 16.45
C SER A 31 -14.86 -16.55 16.94
N GLY A 32 -14.64 -17.05 18.18
CA GLY A 32 -15.29 -18.23 18.72
C GLY A 32 -14.95 -19.50 17.93
N VAL A 33 -13.79 -19.53 17.27
CA VAL A 33 -13.29 -20.67 16.49
C VAL A 33 -12.18 -21.34 17.29
N SER A 34 -12.14 -22.67 17.34
CA SER A 34 -11.09 -23.37 18.10
C SER A 34 -9.69 -23.04 17.56
N PRO A 35 -8.65 -22.94 18.43
CA PRO A 35 -7.29 -22.69 17.96
C PRO A 35 -6.81 -23.68 16.87
N PRO A 36 -7.01 -25.00 16.97
CA PRO A 36 -6.64 -25.94 15.91
C PRO A 36 -7.26 -25.61 14.54
N THR A 37 -8.51 -25.18 14.52
CA THR A 37 -9.19 -24.74 13.29
C THR A 37 -8.59 -23.45 12.74
N VAL A 38 -8.21 -22.50 13.59
CA VAL A 38 -7.51 -21.28 13.16
C VAL A 38 -6.15 -21.62 12.56
N TYR A 39 -5.34 -22.45 13.22
CA TYR A 39 -4.04 -22.90 12.70
C TYR A 39 -4.15 -23.67 11.38
N THR A 40 -5.26 -24.39 11.16
CA THR A 40 -5.53 -25.08 9.89
C THR A 40 -5.77 -24.09 8.74
N HIS A 41 -6.46 -22.98 9.01
CA HIS A 41 -6.72 -21.94 8.01
C HIS A 41 -5.55 -20.97 7.82
N PHE A 42 -4.83 -20.68 8.90
CA PHE A 42 -3.73 -19.72 8.95
C PHE A 42 -2.60 -20.30 9.80
N PRO A 43 -1.68 -21.07 9.18
CA PRO A 43 -0.59 -21.71 9.90
C PRO A 43 0.31 -20.72 10.63
N THR A 44 0.51 -19.53 10.06
CA THR A 44 1.33 -18.45 10.63
C THR A 44 0.58 -17.12 10.71
N MET A 45 1.15 -16.17 11.45
CA MET A 45 0.68 -14.79 11.43
C MET A 45 0.82 -14.16 10.03
N ASP A 46 1.89 -14.47 9.30
CA ASP A 46 2.05 -13.94 7.94
C ASP A 46 0.95 -14.45 6.99
N ASP A 47 0.49 -15.71 7.15
CA ASP A 47 -0.64 -16.25 6.39
C ASP A 47 -1.96 -15.52 6.71
N LEU A 48 -2.20 -15.23 8.00
CA LEU A 48 -3.37 -14.45 8.42
C LEU A 48 -3.31 -13.03 7.86
N VAL A 49 -2.17 -12.35 7.96
CA VAL A 49 -2.01 -10.96 7.49
C VAL A 49 -2.09 -10.88 5.97
N GLY A 50 -1.48 -11.82 5.24
CA GLY A 50 -1.62 -11.91 3.79
C GLY A 50 -3.07 -12.13 3.36
N ALA A 51 -3.78 -13.03 4.04
CA ALA A 51 -5.20 -13.24 3.82
C ALA A 51 -6.06 -12.01 4.13
N PHE A 52 -5.75 -11.31 5.23
CA PHE A 52 -6.42 -10.08 5.62
C PHE A 52 -6.17 -8.95 4.63
N PHE A 53 -4.93 -8.83 4.13
CA PHE A 53 -4.56 -7.90 3.08
C PHE A 53 -5.37 -8.12 1.79
N HIS A 54 -5.49 -9.38 1.34
CA HIS A 54 -6.33 -9.72 0.18
C HIS A 54 -7.82 -9.46 0.43
N TRP A 55 -8.29 -9.64 1.66
CA TRP A 55 -9.67 -9.36 2.05
C TRP A 55 -9.97 -7.85 2.12
N LEU A 56 -8.99 -7.04 2.51
CA LEU A 56 -9.13 -5.59 2.65
C LEU A 56 -9.02 -4.84 1.32
N LYS A 57 -8.14 -5.29 0.40
CA LYS A 57 -7.97 -4.70 -0.95
C LYS A 57 -9.27 -4.31 -1.68
N PRO A 58 -10.26 -5.21 -1.84
CA PRO A 58 -11.51 -4.87 -2.52
C PRO A 58 -12.34 -3.80 -1.81
N ARG A 59 -12.29 -3.76 -0.49
CA ARG A 59 -13.01 -2.78 0.33
C ARG A 59 -12.40 -1.38 0.19
N LEU A 60 -11.09 -1.32 -0.04
CA LEU A 60 -10.36 -0.09 -0.34
C LEU A 60 -10.40 0.29 -1.83
N GLY A 61 -11.05 -0.50 -2.70
CA GLY A 61 -11.06 -0.29 -4.15
C GLY A 61 -9.70 -0.50 -4.84
N LEU A 62 -8.75 -1.16 -4.17
CA LEU A 62 -7.36 -1.34 -4.62
C LEU A 62 -7.12 -2.62 -5.46
N ASP A 63 -8.18 -3.34 -5.77
CA ASP A 63 -8.23 -4.50 -6.66
C ASP A 63 -8.79 -4.17 -8.05
N LYS A 64 -9.34 -2.96 -8.23
CA LYS A 64 -9.89 -2.49 -9.49
C LYS A 64 -8.78 -2.13 -10.49
N PRO A 65 -9.01 -2.36 -11.80
CA PRO A 65 -8.11 -1.87 -12.83
C PRO A 65 -7.99 -0.34 -12.73
N GLN A 66 -6.81 0.18 -13.06
CA GLN A 66 -6.61 1.62 -13.11
C GLN A 66 -7.36 2.20 -14.32
N PRO A 67 -7.93 3.41 -14.22
CA PRO A 67 -8.54 4.05 -15.37
C PRO A 67 -7.46 4.55 -16.34
N PRO A 68 -7.84 4.97 -17.56
CA PRO A 68 -6.91 5.57 -18.51
C PRO A 68 -6.15 6.77 -17.92
N LEU A 69 -4.99 7.11 -18.49
CA LEU A 69 -4.11 8.18 -18.01
C LEU A 69 -4.86 9.50 -17.73
N ALA A 70 -5.73 9.90 -18.66
CA ALA A 70 -6.52 11.13 -18.56
C ALA A 70 -7.46 11.18 -17.35
N GLU A 71 -7.87 10.02 -16.82
CA GLU A 71 -8.79 9.88 -15.69
C GLU A 71 -8.09 9.67 -14.35
N LEU A 72 -6.78 9.41 -14.32
CA LEU A 72 -6.04 9.20 -13.06
C LEU A 72 -6.19 10.33 -12.05
N PRO A 73 -6.30 11.62 -12.43
CA PRO A 73 -6.58 12.67 -11.46
C PRO A 73 -7.88 12.47 -10.65
N SER A 74 -8.80 11.62 -11.09
CA SER A 74 -10.04 11.29 -10.36
C SER A 74 -9.84 10.24 -9.26
N MET A 75 -8.69 9.55 -9.21
CA MET A 75 -8.42 8.46 -8.28
C MET A 75 -8.60 8.85 -6.80
N PRO A 76 -8.10 10.00 -6.31
CA PRO A 76 -8.33 10.41 -4.92
C PRO A 76 -9.83 10.56 -4.58
N ALA A 77 -10.64 11.06 -5.51
CA ALA A 77 -12.08 11.18 -5.31
C ALA A 77 -12.79 9.83 -5.25
N ARG A 78 -12.27 8.81 -5.96
CA ARG A 78 -12.81 7.44 -5.92
C ARG A 78 -12.40 6.69 -4.65
N LEU A 79 -11.17 6.89 -4.17
CA LEU A 79 -10.57 6.03 -3.15
C LEU A 79 -10.57 6.62 -1.73
N PHE A 80 -10.38 7.94 -1.57
CA PHE A 80 -10.30 8.53 -0.23
C PHE A 80 -11.56 8.34 0.61
N PRO A 81 -12.80 8.38 0.07
CA PRO A 81 -13.98 8.05 0.86
C PRO A 81 -13.97 6.64 1.45
N LEU A 82 -13.43 5.65 0.72
CA LEU A 82 -13.26 4.27 1.22
C LEU A 82 -12.19 4.20 2.31
N TYR A 83 -11.18 5.06 2.23
CA TYR A 83 -10.15 5.15 3.26
C TYR A 83 -10.68 5.83 4.52
N ASP A 84 -11.54 6.84 4.37
CA ASP A 84 -12.23 7.49 5.48
C ASP A 84 -13.13 6.48 6.22
N GLU A 85 -13.90 5.65 5.50
CA GLU A 85 -14.72 4.58 6.07
C GLU A 85 -13.90 3.56 6.89
N HIS A 86 -12.67 3.28 6.45
CA HIS A 86 -11.77 2.32 7.09
C HIS A 86 -10.62 2.97 7.86
N GLY A 87 -10.75 4.25 8.23
CA GLY A 87 -9.61 5.06 8.66
C GLY A 87 -8.91 4.56 9.92
N ALA A 88 -9.67 4.12 10.93
CA ALA A 88 -9.11 3.56 12.16
C ALA A 88 -8.29 2.29 11.87
N LEU A 89 -8.86 1.38 11.08
CA LEU A 89 -8.18 0.16 10.62
C LEU A 89 -6.92 0.50 9.82
N LEU A 90 -6.99 1.40 8.83
CA LEU A 90 -5.81 1.77 8.05
C LEU A 90 -4.68 2.33 8.93
N ARG A 91 -5.02 3.15 9.94
CA ARG A 91 -4.03 3.70 10.87
C ARG A 91 -3.36 2.64 11.73
N SER A 92 -4.07 1.59 12.14
CA SER A 92 -3.49 0.50 12.93
C SER A 92 -2.57 -0.42 12.09
N LEU A 93 -2.77 -0.45 10.78
CA LEU A 93 -1.99 -1.27 9.85
C LEU A 93 -0.72 -0.57 9.33
N MET A 94 -0.76 0.74 9.10
CA MET A 94 0.33 1.45 8.40
C MET A 94 1.59 1.64 9.26
N ASN A 95 2.77 1.52 8.63
CA ASN A 95 4.10 1.58 9.26
C ASN A 95 4.34 0.47 10.29
N ARG A 96 3.84 -0.73 10.01
CA ARG A 96 3.94 -1.90 10.88
C ARG A 96 4.65 -3.03 10.14
N PRO A 97 5.67 -3.67 10.74
CA PRO A 97 6.41 -4.76 10.10
C PRO A 97 5.55 -5.83 9.42
N PHE A 98 4.50 -6.33 10.08
CA PHE A 98 3.62 -7.35 9.49
C PHE A 98 2.95 -6.87 8.21
N TRP A 99 2.45 -5.63 8.21
CA TRP A 99 1.74 -5.08 7.08
C TRP A 99 2.68 -4.68 5.93
N ASP A 100 3.83 -4.08 6.27
CA ASP A 100 4.79 -3.61 5.27
C ASP A 100 5.39 -4.79 4.47
N ARG A 101 5.67 -5.93 5.11
CA ARG A 101 6.09 -7.15 4.41
C ARG A 101 5.10 -7.57 3.32
N GLN A 102 3.80 -7.60 3.65
CA GLN A 102 2.76 -7.98 2.68
C GLN A 102 2.63 -6.94 1.56
N ARG A 103 2.69 -5.65 1.89
CA ARG A 103 2.68 -4.57 0.89
C ARG A 103 3.86 -4.67 -0.09
N HIS A 104 5.05 -5.00 0.41
CA HIS A 104 6.23 -5.20 -0.42
C HIS A 104 6.10 -6.43 -1.33
N ALA A 105 5.56 -7.54 -0.82
CA ALA A 105 5.30 -8.73 -1.62
C ALA A 105 4.27 -8.47 -2.76
N ASP A 106 3.27 -7.63 -2.52
CA ASP A 106 2.25 -7.27 -3.52
C ASP A 106 2.74 -6.20 -4.53
N ARG A 107 3.88 -5.55 -4.27
CA ARG A 107 4.45 -4.46 -5.09
C ARG A 107 4.75 -4.91 -6.52
N GLY A 108 5.36 -6.08 -6.69
CA GLY A 108 5.85 -6.56 -7.99
C GLY A 108 4.74 -6.73 -9.02
N ARG A 109 3.65 -7.40 -8.63
CA ARG A 109 2.51 -7.66 -9.53
C ARG A 109 1.74 -6.39 -9.89
N ARG A 110 1.47 -5.49 -8.93
CA ARG A 110 0.68 -4.29 -9.20
C ARG A 110 1.45 -3.25 -10.00
N HIS A 111 2.71 -2.99 -9.65
CA HIS A 111 3.46 -1.93 -10.30
C HIS A 111 3.97 -2.32 -11.69
N GLY A 112 4.32 -3.59 -11.91
CA GLY A 112 4.77 -4.07 -13.24
C GLY A 112 3.69 -3.88 -14.30
N ALA A 113 2.51 -4.47 -14.10
CA ALA A 113 1.38 -4.34 -15.03
C ALA A 113 0.99 -2.88 -15.26
N TRP A 114 0.96 -2.07 -14.20
CA TRP A 114 0.68 -0.64 -14.28
C TRP A 114 1.67 0.15 -15.15
N ILE A 115 2.97 -0.13 -15.01
CA ILE A 115 4.01 0.55 -15.81
C ILE A 115 3.87 0.17 -17.29
N GLU A 116 3.58 -1.11 -17.58
CA GLU A 116 3.37 -1.60 -18.94
C GLU A 116 2.13 -0.96 -19.59
N GLU A 117 1.03 -0.82 -18.84
CA GLU A 117 -0.20 -0.15 -19.28
C GLU A 117 0.00 1.33 -19.61
N LEU A 118 0.89 2.03 -18.90
CA LEU A 118 1.18 3.44 -19.14
C LEU A 118 2.16 3.69 -20.29
N ALA A 119 2.96 2.69 -20.69
CA ALA A 119 4.01 2.88 -21.69
C ALA A 119 3.51 3.51 -23.02
N PRO A 120 2.34 3.12 -23.58
CA PRO A 120 1.83 3.71 -24.82
C PRO A 120 1.47 5.19 -24.72
N GLU A 121 1.13 5.69 -23.52
CA GLU A 121 0.76 7.08 -23.28
C GLU A 121 1.97 8.01 -23.23
N PHE A 122 3.18 7.44 -23.11
CA PHE A 122 4.43 8.16 -22.92
C PHE A 122 5.56 7.63 -23.83
N PRO A 123 5.38 7.66 -25.17
CA PRO A 123 6.29 7.01 -26.12
C PRO A 123 7.72 7.58 -26.14
N GLY A 124 7.91 8.81 -25.62
CA GLY A 124 9.22 9.47 -25.56
C GLY A 124 10.02 9.22 -24.27
N LEU A 125 9.46 8.52 -23.29
CA LEU A 125 10.14 8.29 -22.01
C LEU A 125 11.09 7.09 -22.09
N SER A 126 12.23 7.21 -21.39
CA SER A 126 13.05 6.04 -21.08
C SER A 126 12.30 5.09 -20.12
N ALA A 127 12.68 3.81 -20.10
CA ALA A 127 12.08 2.84 -19.18
C ALA A 127 12.17 3.28 -17.71
N GLU A 128 13.26 3.95 -17.33
CA GLU A 128 13.46 4.43 -15.96
C GLU A 128 12.61 5.68 -15.65
N GLN A 129 12.47 6.61 -16.60
CA GLN A 129 11.56 7.75 -16.46
C GLN A 129 10.11 7.28 -16.33
N LEU A 130 9.69 6.34 -17.18
CA LEU A 130 8.36 5.73 -17.11
C LEU A 130 8.14 5.05 -15.76
N ARG A 131 9.10 4.23 -15.31
CA ARG A 131 9.03 3.56 -14.00
C ARG A 131 8.91 4.57 -12.85
N ARG A 132 9.77 5.59 -12.81
CA ARG A 132 9.76 6.62 -11.74
C ARG A 132 8.47 7.43 -11.77
N GLY A 133 8.05 7.88 -12.95
CA GLY A 133 6.83 8.65 -13.17
C GLY A 133 5.57 7.88 -12.74
N ALA A 134 5.42 6.63 -13.22
CA ALA A 134 4.29 5.78 -12.90
C ALA A 134 4.15 5.51 -11.38
N LEU A 135 5.28 5.27 -10.69
CA LEU A 135 5.30 5.03 -9.25
C LEU A 135 5.00 6.30 -8.43
N VAL A 136 5.50 7.45 -8.86
CA VAL A 136 5.19 8.74 -8.23
C VAL A 136 3.71 9.08 -8.42
N ILE A 137 3.17 8.92 -9.64
CA ILE A 137 1.75 9.14 -9.91
C ILE A 137 0.90 8.29 -8.96
N ALA A 138 1.18 6.98 -8.88
CA ALA A 138 0.42 6.05 -8.04
C ALA A 138 0.51 6.40 -6.54
N SER A 139 1.60 7.05 -6.11
CA SER A 139 1.81 7.40 -4.70
C SER A 139 0.70 8.31 -4.14
N PHE A 140 0.13 9.19 -4.96
CA PHE A 140 -0.83 10.22 -4.55
C PHE A 140 -2.21 9.70 -4.15
N TRP A 141 -2.56 8.46 -4.47
CA TRP A 141 -3.81 7.84 -4.01
C TRP A 141 -3.61 6.63 -3.11
N THR A 142 -2.39 6.42 -2.59
CA THR A 142 -2.14 5.34 -1.62
C THR A 142 -2.75 5.67 -0.25
N PRO A 143 -3.12 4.65 0.55
CA PRO A 143 -3.54 4.87 1.94
C PRO A 143 -2.51 5.64 2.78
N THR A 144 -1.21 5.48 2.49
CA THR A 144 -0.14 6.22 3.18
C THR A 144 -0.19 7.72 2.87
N HIS A 145 -0.41 8.09 1.61
CA HIS A 145 -0.53 9.49 1.22
C HIS A 145 -1.78 10.12 1.82
N TRP A 146 -2.93 9.44 1.72
CA TRP A 146 -4.16 9.87 2.39
C TRP A 146 -3.93 10.11 3.89
N ARG A 147 -3.35 9.14 4.61
CA ARG A 147 -3.08 9.27 6.05
C ARG A 147 -2.21 10.49 6.34
N TRP A 148 -1.17 10.72 5.54
CA TRP A 148 -0.30 11.89 5.70
C TRP A 148 -1.07 13.21 5.53
N LEU A 149 -1.91 13.33 4.50
CA LEU A 149 -2.73 14.52 4.27
C LEU A 149 -3.71 14.78 5.43
N MET A 150 -4.35 13.73 5.95
CA MET A 150 -5.35 13.85 7.02
C MET A 150 -4.71 14.07 8.39
N ASP A 151 -3.67 13.32 8.74
CA ASP A 151 -3.13 13.31 10.11
C ASP A 151 -2.00 14.31 10.31
N THR A 152 -1.15 14.49 9.31
CA THR A 152 -0.01 15.40 9.39
C THR A 152 -0.37 16.78 8.87
N CYS A 153 -0.92 16.86 7.64
CA CYS A 153 -1.26 18.15 7.03
C CYS A 153 -2.58 18.73 7.57
N ARG A 154 -3.41 17.92 8.25
CA ARG A 154 -4.71 18.33 8.82
C ARG A 154 -5.68 18.90 7.80
N PHE A 155 -5.62 18.40 6.57
CA PHE A 155 -6.55 18.78 5.52
C PHE A 155 -7.96 18.25 5.80
N THR A 156 -8.95 19.01 5.35
CA THR A 156 -10.30 18.51 5.16
C THR A 156 -10.31 17.41 4.09
N PRO A 157 -11.33 16.52 4.07
CA PRO A 157 -11.45 15.51 3.03
C PRO A 157 -11.47 16.09 1.61
N GLU A 158 -12.05 17.28 1.44
CA GLU A 158 -12.08 17.97 0.14
C GLU A 158 -10.70 18.49 -0.27
N GLU A 159 -9.98 19.16 0.64
CA GLU A 159 -8.61 19.63 0.39
C GLU A 159 -7.69 18.45 0.05
N ALA A 160 -7.77 17.35 0.80
CA ALA A 160 -6.95 16.17 0.56
C ALA A 160 -7.17 15.60 -0.86
N ARG A 161 -8.44 15.49 -1.31
CA ARG A 161 -8.75 15.07 -2.67
C ARG A 161 -8.20 16.06 -3.70
N ASN A 162 -8.46 17.35 -3.52
CA ASN A 162 -8.09 18.38 -4.47
C ASN A 162 -6.57 18.47 -4.66
N VAL A 163 -5.81 18.43 -3.56
CA VAL A 163 -4.34 18.46 -3.57
C VAL A 163 -3.78 17.23 -4.25
N ALA A 164 -4.22 16.02 -3.87
CA ALA A 164 -3.76 14.78 -4.50
C ALA A 164 -4.08 14.75 -6.00
N SER A 165 -5.30 15.14 -6.39
CA SER A 165 -5.72 15.23 -7.79
C SER A 165 -4.89 16.24 -8.58
N TRP A 166 -4.58 17.39 -7.98
CA TRP A 166 -3.70 18.39 -8.58
C TRP A 166 -2.28 17.86 -8.77
N SER A 167 -1.71 17.18 -7.77
CA SER A 167 -0.36 16.61 -7.86
C SER A 167 -0.25 15.55 -8.95
N ILE A 168 -1.27 14.71 -9.14
CA ILE A 168 -1.32 13.75 -10.25
C ILE A 168 -1.27 14.47 -11.59
N ARG A 169 -2.10 15.51 -11.79
CA ARG A 169 -2.08 16.32 -13.03
C ARG A 169 -0.71 16.94 -13.26
N ALA A 170 -0.12 17.54 -12.23
CA ALA A 170 1.18 18.20 -12.32
C ALA A 170 2.28 17.22 -12.78
N VAL A 171 2.30 16.00 -12.22
CA VAL A 171 3.28 14.99 -12.64
C VAL A 171 3.01 14.48 -14.06
N ILE A 172 1.75 14.23 -14.42
CA ILE A 172 1.41 13.84 -15.81
C ILE A 172 1.87 14.92 -16.80
N THR A 173 1.58 16.18 -16.52
CA THR A 173 2.02 17.30 -17.36
C THR A 173 3.55 17.35 -17.45
N ALA A 174 4.26 17.23 -16.32
CA ALA A 174 5.72 17.22 -16.33
C ALA A 174 6.29 16.08 -17.18
N LEU A 175 5.73 14.86 -17.09
CA LEU A 175 6.15 13.73 -17.92
C LEU A 175 5.90 13.95 -19.41
N GLN A 176 4.85 14.70 -19.77
CA GLN A 176 4.53 15.03 -21.16
C GLN A 176 5.41 16.16 -21.73
N THR A 177 5.85 17.10 -20.89
CA THR A 177 6.55 18.31 -21.35
C THR A 177 8.07 18.24 -21.15
N ASP A 178 8.52 17.79 -19.98
CA ASP A 178 9.94 17.72 -19.61
C ASP A 178 10.17 16.69 -18.48
N PRO A 179 10.46 15.43 -18.83
CA PRO A 179 10.71 14.37 -17.85
C PRO A 179 12.15 14.37 -17.31
N SER A 180 13.04 15.27 -17.77
CA SER A 180 14.47 15.22 -17.46
C SER A 180 14.78 15.35 -15.97
N GLY A 181 13.91 16.00 -15.20
CA GLY A 181 13.99 16.06 -13.74
C GLY A 181 13.94 14.69 -13.05
N LEU A 182 13.46 13.65 -13.73
CA LEU A 182 13.45 12.28 -13.23
C LEU A 182 14.74 11.52 -13.50
N ASP A 183 15.68 12.00 -14.29
CA ASP A 183 16.92 11.26 -14.58
C ASP A 183 17.89 11.25 -13.39
N GLY A 184 17.65 12.11 -12.38
CA GLY A 184 18.55 12.34 -11.26
C GLY A 184 19.83 13.06 -11.73
N PRO A 185 20.73 13.46 -10.82
CA PRO A 185 22.06 13.88 -11.26
C PRO A 185 22.69 12.71 -12.03
N MET A 186 23.05 12.94 -13.29
CA MET A 186 23.82 11.99 -14.10
C MET A 186 25.05 11.54 -13.30
N GLY A 187 25.03 10.29 -12.80
CA GLY A 187 26.18 9.62 -12.21
C GLY A 187 26.16 9.52 -10.67
N ALA A 188 25.64 8.39 -10.17
CA ALA A 188 26.21 7.59 -9.07
C ALA A 188 25.20 6.52 -8.64
N VAL A 189 25.04 5.47 -9.44
CA VAL A 189 24.48 4.22 -8.91
C VAL A 189 25.63 3.48 -8.25
N ALA A 190 25.84 3.70 -6.96
CA ALA A 190 26.56 2.73 -6.15
C ALA A 190 25.61 1.55 -5.86
N PRO A 191 26.06 0.28 -5.98
CA PRO A 191 25.22 -0.85 -5.65
C PRO A 191 24.94 -0.84 -4.14
N VAL A 192 23.66 -0.85 -3.76
CA VAL A 192 23.24 -1.18 -2.39
C VAL A 192 23.47 -2.67 -2.22
N ASP A 193 24.64 -3.02 -1.71
CA ASP A 193 24.93 -4.36 -1.24
C ASP A 193 24.29 -4.50 0.15
N SER A 194 23.07 -5.04 0.19
CA SER A 194 22.40 -5.37 1.44
C SER A 194 22.82 -6.77 1.89
N ALA A 195 23.99 -6.88 2.50
CA ALA A 195 24.32 -8.02 3.36
C ALA A 195 23.87 -7.69 4.80
N PRO A 196 23.19 -8.60 5.51
CA PRO A 196 22.84 -8.39 6.91
C PRO A 196 24.10 -8.45 7.80
N PRO A 197 24.16 -7.71 8.92
CA PRO A 197 25.29 -7.80 9.84
C PRO A 197 25.35 -9.20 10.47
N ALA A 198 26.54 -9.81 10.39
CA ALA A 198 26.88 -11.02 11.11
C ALA A 198 26.76 -10.77 12.62
N THR A 199 26.06 -11.66 13.30
CA THR A 199 26.04 -11.75 14.77
C THR A 199 27.45 -12.04 15.26
N ALA A 200 28.05 -11.10 16.01
CA ALA A 200 29.19 -11.38 16.84
C ALA A 200 28.69 -12.02 18.15
N GLU A 201 29.07 -13.27 18.35
CA GLU A 201 29.22 -13.87 19.68
C GLU A 201 30.16 -12.98 20.51
N GLU A 202 29.77 -12.65 21.73
CA GLU A 202 30.73 -12.19 22.73
C GLU A 202 30.57 -13.03 23.99
N GLN A 203 31.70 -13.63 24.35
CA GLN A 203 31.90 -14.59 25.42
C GLN A 203 31.96 -13.86 26.78
N SER A 204 31.15 -14.29 27.74
CA SER A 204 31.51 -14.45 29.16
C SER A 204 30.43 -15.20 29.91
#